data_AF-A0A7L6AW08-F1
#
_entry.id   AF-A0A7L6AW08-F1
#
_cell.length_a   1.000
_cell.length_b   1.000
_cell.length_c   1.000
_cell.angle_alpha   90.00
_cell.angle_beta   90.00
_cell.angle_gamma   90.00
#
_symmetry.space_group_name_H-M   'P 1'
#
loop_
_entity.id
_entity.type
_entity.pdbx_description
1 polymer ?
#
loop_
_entity_poly.entity_id
_entity_poly.type
_entity_poly.pdbx_seq_one_letter_code
_entity_poly.pdbx_strand_id
1 'polypeptide(L)'
;MGFCSFFTRQPLIVVLDQFEEFFRYQKGRALFEPFLQQLTGVFSNNTLPVHLVFSMREDFALELDAFKKFVPLSVFNNLYRLDKLGKAAAQEAILAPLKPTGFRYEPELQAQLLQDLLSRDLKRDANSPLADMTESVDPPYLQIVCSQLWEREAANPDKILRMKTYQAAGGAAGLLENYIRNTLQGFSEKTKCWLPAPSTI
;
A
#
# COMPACT_ATOMS: atom_id res chain seq x y z
N MET A 1 11.66 -16.66 51.03
CA MET A 1 10.78 -16.88 49.87
C MET A 1 10.17 -15.56 49.47
N GLY A 2 10.41 -15.10 48.25
CA GLY A 2 9.88 -13.84 47.73
C GLY A 2 10.18 -13.74 46.24
N PHE A 3 9.56 -14.60 45.45
CA PHE A 3 9.61 -14.50 43.99
C PHE A 3 8.79 -13.28 43.58
N CYS A 4 9.49 -12.16 43.34
CA CYS A 4 8.91 -11.01 42.68
C CYS A 4 8.72 -11.39 41.21
N SER A 5 7.51 -11.85 40.87
CA SER A 5 7.09 -12.05 39.49
C SER A 5 7.09 -10.68 38.82
N PHE A 6 8.14 -10.37 38.07
CA PHE A 6 8.09 -9.31 37.07
C PHE A 6 6.99 -9.67 36.08
N PHE A 7 5.79 -9.12 36.28
CA PHE A 7 4.79 -9.03 35.23
C PHE A 7 5.39 -8.11 34.16
N THR A 8 6.21 -8.67 33.26
CA THR A 8 6.56 -8.01 32.02
C THR A 8 5.27 -7.87 31.22
N ARG A 9 4.58 -6.74 31.39
CA ARG A 9 3.46 -6.38 30.52
C ARG A 9 3.98 -6.46 29.09
N GLN A 10 3.33 -7.28 28.27
CA GLN A 10 3.65 -7.34 26.86
C GLN A 10 3.50 -5.92 26.27
N PRO A 11 4.46 -5.47 25.44
CA PRO A 11 4.38 -4.15 24.85
C PRO A 11 3.12 -4.04 23.98
N LEU A 12 2.34 -2.99 24.20
CA LEU A 12 1.20 -2.63 23.36
C LEU A 12 1.72 -1.93 22.11
N ILE A 13 1.47 -2.50 20.93
CA ILE A 13 1.78 -1.85 19.65
C ILE A 13 0.49 -1.26 19.09
N VAL A 14 0.46 0.05 18.88
CA VAL A 14 -0.65 0.76 18.23
C VAL A 14 -0.20 1.20 16.86
N VAL A 15 -0.88 0.71 15.82
CA VAL A 15 -0.63 1.09 14.43
C VAL A 15 -1.69 2.09 14.01
N LEU A 16 -1.24 3.26 13.55
CA LEU A 16 -2.07 4.35 13.07
C LEU A 16 -1.86 4.46 11.56
N ASP A 17 -2.75 3.82 10.81
CA ASP A 17 -2.72 3.86 9.34
C ASP A 17 -3.45 5.09 8.80
N GLN A 18 -3.01 5.55 7.63
CA GLN A 18 -3.48 6.81 7.00
C GLN A 18 -3.48 7.99 7.98
N PHE A 19 -2.42 8.10 8.79
CA PHE A 19 -2.35 9.11 9.84
C PHE A 19 -2.43 10.54 9.28
N GLU A 20 -2.11 10.73 8.00
CA GLU A 20 -2.25 12.00 7.31
C GLU A 20 -3.65 12.63 7.38
N GLU A 21 -4.71 11.82 7.41
CA GLU A 21 -6.09 12.31 7.41
C GLU A 21 -6.41 13.06 8.71
N PHE A 22 -5.71 12.74 9.81
CA PHE A 22 -5.77 13.52 11.04
C PHE A 22 -5.38 14.99 10.79
N PHE A 23 -4.30 15.24 10.03
CA PHE A 23 -3.90 16.60 9.68
C PHE A 23 -4.91 17.29 8.79
N ARG A 24 -5.47 16.57 7.82
CA ARG A 24 -6.43 17.16 6.88
C ARG A 24 -7.71 17.63 7.58
N TYR A 25 -8.23 16.83 8.51
CA TYR A 25 -9.52 17.12 9.14
C TYR A 25 -9.43 17.90 10.45
N GLN A 26 -8.36 17.68 11.23
CA GLN A 26 -8.27 18.23 12.60
C GLN A 26 -7.42 19.49 12.68
N LYS A 27 -6.59 19.81 11.68
CA LYS A 27 -5.80 21.04 11.71
C LYS A 27 -6.71 22.27 11.84
N GLY A 28 -6.43 23.11 12.84
CA GLY A 28 -7.24 24.28 13.17
C GLY A 28 -8.52 24.00 13.97
N ARG A 29 -8.75 22.75 14.41
CA ARG A 29 -9.84 22.39 15.33
C ARG A 29 -9.37 22.44 16.78
N ALA A 30 -10.30 22.67 17.70
CA ALA A 30 -10.02 22.79 19.13
C ALA A 30 -9.34 21.55 19.75
N LEU A 31 -9.59 20.35 19.19
CA LEU A 31 -9.03 19.09 19.70
C LEU A 31 -7.63 18.76 19.16
N PHE A 32 -7.12 19.54 18.19
CA PHE A 32 -5.85 19.26 17.55
C PHE A 32 -4.67 19.31 18.53
N GLU A 33 -4.48 20.45 19.21
CA GLU A 33 -3.38 20.62 20.17
C GLU A 33 -3.49 19.70 21.40
N PRO A 34 -4.68 19.53 22.04
CA PRO A 34 -4.83 18.59 23.14
C PRO A 34 -4.45 17.16 22.78
N PHE A 35 -4.82 16.69 21.58
CA PHE A 35 -4.46 15.37 21.11
C PHE A 35 -2.95 15.22 20.94
N LEU A 36 -2.29 16.20 20.30
CA LEU A 36 -0.84 16.19 20.11
C LEU A 36 -0.08 16.19 21.45
N GLN A 37 -0.56 16.94 22.43
CA GLN A 37 0.05 16.94 23.78
C GLN A 37 -0.04 15.57 24.45
N GLN A 38 -1.18 14.88 24.35
CA GLN A 38 -1.33 13.52 24.87
C GLN A 38 -0.39 12.53 24.17
N LEU A 39 -0.31 12.63 22.84
CA LEU A 39 0.56 11.79 22.02
C LEU A 39 2.04 11.98 22.36
N THR A 40 2.47 13.23 22.57
CA THR A 40 3.82 13.56 23.09
C THR A 40 4.06 12.98 24.48
N GLY A 41 3.06 13.02 25.36
CA GLY A 41 3.14 12.41 26.68
C GLY A 41 3.40 10.91 26.63
N VAL A 42 2.89 10.21 25.61
CA VAL A 42 3.19 8.79 25.38
C VAL A 42 4.63 8.62 24.90
N PHE A 43 5.10 9.43 23.93
CA PHE A 43 6.46 9.33 23.40
C PHE A 43 7.57 9.61 24.43
N SER A 44 7.34 10.56 25.33
CA SER A 44 8.34 10.94 26.34
C SER A 44 8.39 10.00 27.53
N ASN A 45 7.44 9.06 27.65
CA ASN A 45 7.34 8.17 28.80
C ASN A 45 7.91 6.78 28.51
N ASN A 46 9.22 6.62 28.73
CA ASN A 46 9.95 5.36 28.55
C ASN A 46 9.54 4.24 29.53
N THR A 47 8.66 4.51 30.50
CA THR A 47 8.13 3.48 31.42
C THR A 47 6.83 2.86 30.92
N LEU A 48 6.17 3.47 29.93
CA LEU A 48 5.02 2.90 29.27
C LEU A 48 5.49 1.84 28.27
N PRO A 49 5.03 0.58 28.38
CA PRO A 49 5.32 -0.45 27.40
C PRO A 49 4.40 -0.27 26.17
N VAL A 50 4.51 0.88 25.49
CA VAL A 50 3.68 1.24 24.33
C VAL A 50 4.58 1.67 23.18
N HIS A 51 4.36 1.08 22.00
CA HIS A 51 4.99 1.51 20.75
C HIS A 51 3.92 2.01 19.79
N LEU A 52 4.15 3.20 19.22
CA LEU A 52 3.27 3.78 18.21
C LEU A 52 3.95 3.65 16.84
N VAL A 53 3.23 3.12 15.85
CA VAL A 53 3.67 3.04 14.46
C VAL A 53 2.73 3.90 13.63
N PHE A 54 3.28 4.90 12.94
CA PHE A 54 2.53 5.77 12.04
C PHE A 54 2.80 5.34 10.60
N SER A 55 1.74 5.04 9.87
CA SER A 55 1.77 4.85 8.42
C SER A 55 1.13 6.06 7.77
N MET A 56 1.86 6.68 6.86
CA MET A 56 1.39 7.83 6.09
C MET A 56 2.11 7.90 4.76
N ARG A 57 1.50 8.58 3.80
CA ARG A 57 2.14 8.82 2.50
C ARG A 57 3.27 9.85 2.60
N GLU A 58 4.29 9.69 1.76
CA GLU A 58 5.50 10.54 1.75
C GLU A 58 5.21 12.01 1.40
N ASP A 59 4.16 12.28 0.61
CA ASP A 59 3.76 13.66 0.27
C ASP A 59 3.22 14.46 1.47
N PHE A 60 2.89 13.77 2.57
CA PHE A 60 2.50 14.40 3.83
C PHE A 60 3.68 14.67 4.78
N ALA A 61 4.91 14.44 4.31
CA ALA A 61 6.12 14.76 5.07
C ALA A 61 6.24 16.25 5.40
N LEU A 62 5.60 17.14 4.62
CA LEU A 62 5.53 18.57 4.95
C LEU A 62 4.61 18.84 6.14
N GLU A 63 3.50 18.10 6.31
CA GLU A 63 2.68 18.22 7.52
C GLU A 63 3.36 17.66 8.77
N LEU A 64 4.32 16.76 8.62
CA LEU A 64 5.18 16.33 9.73
C LEU A 64 6.02 17.49 10.33
N ASP A 65 6.26 18.58 9.61
CA ASP A 65 6.87 19.78 10.21
C ASP A 65 5.98 20.40 11.29
N ALA A 66 4.66 20.28 11.18
CA ALA A 66 3.75 20.69 12.25
C ALA A 66 3.93 19.83 13.50
N PHE A 67 4.30 18.55 13.34
CA PHE A 67 4.65 17.64 14.43
C PHE A 67 5.94 18.02 15.13
N LYS A 68 6.96 18.50 14.39
CA LYS A 68 8.27 18.86 14.96
C LYS A 68 8.20 19.90 16.08
N LYS A 69 7.13 20.71 16.13
CA LYS A 69 6.89 21.67 17.24
C LYS A 69 6.46 20.99 18.54
N PHE A 70 5.83 19.83 18.47
CA PHE A 70 5.19 19.16 19.61
C PHE A 70 5.86 17.84 19.97
N VAL A 71 6.54 17.19 19.03
CA VAL A 71 7.11 15.86 19.18
C VAL A 71 8.65 15.95 19.17
N PRO A 72 9.34 15.29 20.11
CA PRO A 72 10.81 15.26 20.13
C PRO A 72 11.39 14.75 18.81
N LEU A 73 12.51 15.35 18.37
CA LEU A 73 13.20 14.97 17.14
C LEU A 73 13.56 13.47 17.08
N SER A 74 13.71 12.82 18.23
CA SER A 74 14.02 11.39 18.35
C SER A 74 12.95 10.47 17.75
N VAL A 75 11.69 10.91 17.60
CA VAL A 75 10.63 10.13 16.94
C VAL A 75 10.89 10.00 15.43
N PHE A 76 11.59 10.97 14.84
CA PHE A 76 11.96 10.94 13.42
C PHE A 76 13.18 10.07 13.13
N ASN A 77 13.87 9.56 14.15
CA ASN A 77 15.03 8.67 13.97
C ASN A 77 14.62 7.27 13.45
N ASN A 78 13.34 6.91 13.57
CA ASN A 78 12.79 5.62 13.13
C ASN A 78 11.87 5.80 11.91
N LEU A 79 12.27 6.62 10.94
CA LEU A 79 11.56 6.77 9.68
C LEU A 79 11.93 5.61 8.75
N TYR A 80 10.95 4.79 8.39
CA TYR A 80 11.11 3.75 7.39
C TYR A 80 10.34 4.10 6.12
N ARG A 81 11.07 4.26 5.02
CA ARG A 81 10.49 4.48 3.70
C ARG A 81 10.23 3.14 3.04
N LEU A 82 9.03 2.94 2.53
CA LEU A 82 8.69 1.81 1.68
C LEU A 82 9.06 2.15 0.23
N ASP A 83 10.14 1.54 -0.25
CA ASP A 83 10.62 1.72 -1.62
C ASP A 83 9.89 0.77 -2.61
N LYS A 84 10.01 1.08 -3.91
CA LYS A 84 9.57 0.17 -4.97
C LYS A 84 10.28 -1.19 -4.86
N LEU A 85 9.64 -2.23 -5.37
CA LEU A 85 10.22 -3.58 -5.35
C LEU A 85 11.34 -3.69 -6.37
N GLY A 86 12.55 -4.04 -5.94
CA GLY A 86 13.58 -4.51 -6.87
C GLY A 86 13.16 -5.82 -7.54
N LYS A 87 13.82 -6.18 -8.65
CA LYS A 87 13.52 -7.38 -9.45
C LYS A 87 13.31 -8.67 -8.64
N ALA A 88 14.20 -8.94 -7.67
CA ALA A 88 14.10 -10.14 -6.83
C ALA A 88 12.86 -10.13 -5.92
N ALA A 89 12.59 -8.99 -5.26
CA ALA A 89 11.41 -8.82 -4.41
C ALA A 89 10.11 -8.86 -5.23
N ALA A 90 10.11 -8.30 -6.44
CA ALA A 90 8.98 -8.39 -7.37
C ALA A 90 8.72 -9.85 -7.79
N GLN A 91 9.76 -10.61 -8.12
CA GLN A 91 9.63 -12.03 -8.44
C GLN A 91 9.07 -12.82 -7.24
N GLU A 92 9.54 -12.54 -6.03
CA GLU A 92 8.99 -13.16 -4.82
C GLU A 92 7.53 -12.79 -4.61
N ALA A 93 7.16 -11.52 -4.77
CA ALA A 93 5.79 -11.04 -4.64
C ALA A 93 4.82 -11.66 -5.65
N ILE A 94 5.29 -12.01 -6.85
CA ILE A 94 4.51 -12.74 -7.86
C ILE A 94 4.32 -14.21 -7.46
N LEU A 95 5.38 -14.87 -6.98
CA LEU A 95 5.37 -16.32 -6.78
C LEU A 95 4.83 -16.75 -5.41
N ALA A 96 5.13 -15.99 -4.35
CA ALA A 96 4.78 -16.37 -2.98
C ALA A 96 3.28 -16.56 -2.75
N PRO A 97 2.38 -15.72 -3.30
CA PRO A 97 0.93 -15.90 -3.12
C PRO A 97 0.38 -17.21 -3.74
N LEU A 98 1.04 -17.78 -4.75
CA LEU A 98 0.61 -19.03 -5.37
C LEU A 98 1.07 -20.29 -4.62
N LYS A 99 2.13 -20.21 -3.81
CA LYS A 99 2.67 -21.36 -3.07
C LYS A 99 1.60 -22.16 -2.30
N PRO A 100 0.67 -21.54 -1.54
CA PRO A 100 -0.35 -22.28 -0.80
C PRO A 100 -1.52 -22.81 -1.65
N THR A 101 -1.69 -22.34 -2.90
CA THR A 101 -2.88 -22.68 -3.72
C THR A 101 -2.66 -23.91 -4.60
N GLY A 102 -1.40 -24.32 -4.79
CA GLY A 102 -1.01 -25.37 -5.73
C GLY A 102 -1.10 -24.94 -7.20
N PHE A 103 -1.35 -23.66 -7.47
CA PHE A 103 -1.26 -23.09 -8.82
C PHE A 103 0.19 -22.77 -9.18
N ARG A 104 0.47 -22.74 -10.48
CA ARG A 104 1.76 -22.29 -11.02
C ARG A 104 1.57 -21.39 -12.24
N TYR A 105 2.53 -20.51 -12.48
CA TYR A 105 2.65 -19.82 -13.76
C TYR A 105 3.26 -20.76 -14.79
N GLU A 106 2.87 -20.62 -16.05
CA GLU A 106 3.70 -21.11 -17.16
C GLU A 106 5.07 -20.38 -17.12
N PRO A 107 6.19 -21.07 -17.42
CA PRO A 107 7.52 -20.46 -17.35
C PRO A 107 7.66 -19.20 -18.21
N GLU A 108 7.08 -19.23 -19.42
CA GLU A 108 7.07 -18.09 -20.36
C GLU A 108 6.28 -16.90 -19.81
N LEU A 109 5.13 -17.17 -19.18
CA LEU A 109 4.32 -16.14 -18.55
C LEU A 109 5.03 -15.49 -17.37
N GLN A 110 5.71 -16.26 -16.53
CA GLN A 110 6.43 -15.71 -15.39
C GLN A 110 7.53 -14.73 -15.85
N ALA A 111 8.30 -15.11 -16.86
CA ALA A 111 9.36 -14.27 -17.42
C ALA A 111 8.79 -12.99 -18.06
N GLN A 112 7.75 -13.13 -18.88
CA GLN A 112 7.12 -12.00 -19.55
C GLN A 112 6.46 -11.03 -18.54
N LEU A 113 5.73 -11.56 -17.56
CA LEU A 113 5.04 -10.76 -16.54
C LEU A 113 6.03 -9.89 -15.77
N LEU A 114 7.15 -10.47 -15.33
CA LEU A 114 8.19 -9.71 -14.62
C LEU A 114 8.79 -8.62 -15.51
N GLN A 115 9.05 -8.92 -16.79
CA GLN A 115 9.60 -7.96 -17.75
C GLN A 115 8.63 -6.80 -18.02
N ASP A 116 7.35 -7.09 -18.20
CA ASP A 116 6.33 -6.06 -18.46
C ASP A 116 6.15 -5.13 -17.25
N LEU A 117 6.19 -5.69 -16.04
CA LEU A 117 6.11 -4.91 -14.80
C LEU A 117 7.30 -3.96 -14.63
N LEU A 118 8.53 -4.44 -14.89
CA LEU A 118 9.75 -3.64 -14.85
C LEU A 118 9.78 -2.55 -15.92
N SER A 119 9.32 -2.88 -17.13
CA SER A 119 9.36 -1.96 -18.28
C SER A 119 8.44 -0.75 -18.12
N ARG A 120 7.37 -0.87 -17.33
CA ARG A 120 6.44 0.24 -17.10
C ARG A 120 7.08 1.35 -16.26
N ASP A 121 7.78 1.00 -15.20
CA ASP A 121 8.43 2.00 -14.34
C ASP A 121 9.53 2.74 -15.10
N LEU A 122 10.33 2.04 -15.91
CA LEU A 122 11.33 2.66 -16.78
C LEU A 122 10.72 3.73 -17.72
N LYS A 123 9.53 3.48 -18.27
CA LYS A 123 8.84 4.46 -19.14
C LYS A 123 8.29 5.67 -18.37
N ARG A 124 7.86 5.48 -17.12
CA ARG A 124 7.34 6.55 -16.28
C ARG A 124 8.49 7.48 -15.84
N ASP A 125 9.63 6.89 -15.51
CA ASP A 125 10.78 7.62 -14.98
C ASP A 125 11.65 8.24 -16.08
N ALA A 126 11.52 7.83 -17.35
CA ALA A 126 12.23 8.43 -18.50
C ALA A 126 12.03 9.96 -18.70
N ASN A 127 10.97 10.54 -18.12
CA ASN A 127 10.73 11.99 -18.11
C ASN A 127 11.35 12.70 -16.89
N SER A 128 12.03 11.98 -16.00
CA SER A 128 12.73 12.52 -14.84
C SER A 128 14.24 12.57 -15.11
N PRO A 129 14.91 13.73 -15.00
CA PRO A 129 16.37 13.84 -15.15
C PRO A 129 17.15 13.14 -14.01
N LEU A 130 16.46 12.61 -13.00
CA LEU A 130 16.97 11.81 -11.89
C LEU A 130 16.42 10.38 -11.94
N ALA A 131 16.07 9.85 -13.12
CA ALA A 131 15.64 8.47 -13.25
C ALA A 131 16.75 7.55 -12.71
N ASP A 132 16.57 7.05 -11.49
CA ASP A 132 17.32 5.93 -10.97
C ASP A 132 17.25 4.83 -12.05
N MET A 133 18.39 4.48 -12.65
CA MET A 133 18.48 3.42 -13.65
C MET A 133 18.22 2.02 -13.05
N THR A 134 17.60 1.97 -11.87
CA THR A 134 17.35 0.79 -11.09
C THR A 134 16.01 0.19 -11.53
N GLU A 135 16.08 -0.98 -12.15
CA GLU A 135 14.93 -1.85 -12.43
C GLU A 135 14.09 -2.05 -11.16
N SER A 136 12.93 -1.40 -11.10
CA SER A 136 12.01 -1.44 -9.97
C SER A 136 10.57 -1.64 -10.43
N VAL A 137 9.72 -2.11 -9.52
CA VAL A 137 8.31 -2.39 -9.75
C VAL A 137 7.46 -1.72 -8.68
N ASP A 138 6.48 -0.92 -9.11
CA ASP A 138 5.44 -0.33 -8.28
C ASP A 138 4.52 -1.42 -7.67
N PRO A 139 4.51 -1.65 -6.34
CA PRO A 139 3.76 -2.75 -5.73
C PRO A 139 2.25 -2.76 -6.05
N PRO A 140 1.51 -1.62 -5.98
CA PRO A 140 0.12 -1.53 -6.41
C PRO A 140 -0.10 -1.97 -7.85
N TYR A 141 0.83 -1.67 -8.76
CA TYR A 141 0.71 -2.10 -10.15
C TYR A 141 0.82 -3.62 -10.28
N LEU A 142 1.86 -4.21 -9.65
CA LEU A 142 2.05 -5.65 -9.59
C LEU A 142 0.80 -6.33 -9.01
N GLN A 143 0.26 -5.80 -7.92
CA GLN A 143 -0.93 -6.33 -7.27
C GLN A 143 -2.12 -6.35 -8.21
N ILE A 144 -2.41 -5.23 -8.89
CA ILE A 144 -3.54 -5.14 -9.84
C ILE A 144 -3.38 -6.17 -10.96
N VAL A 145 -2.21 -6.23 -11.61
CA VAL A 145 -1.97 -7.13 -12.74
C VAL A 145 -2.11 -8.59 -12.31
N CYS A 146 -1.50 -8.97 -11.19
CA CYS A 146 -1.58 -10.34 -10.67
C CYS A 146 -3.00 -10.71 -10.27
N SER A 147 -3.75 -9.78 -9.65
CA SER A 147 -5.14 -10.01 -9.24
C SER A 147 -6.06 -10.19 -10.46
N GLN A 148 -5.91 -9.34 -11.48
CA GLN A 148 -6.67 -9.43 -12.72
C GLN A 148 -6.37 -10.71 -13.51
N LEU A 149 -5.13 -11.16 -13.51
CA LEU A 149 -4.76 -12.43 -14.12
C LEU A 149 -5.32 -13.61 -13.32
N TRP A 150 -5.24 -13.56 -11.99
CA TRP A 150 -5.81 -14.56 -11.10
C TRP A 150 -7.33 -14.71 -11.29
N GLU A 151 -8.07 -13.61 -11.34
CA GLU A 151 -9.54 -13.63 -11.56
C GLU A 151 -9.95 -14.41 -12.83
N ARG A 152 -9.09 -14.43 -13.85
CA ARG A 152 -9.34 -15.13 -15.13
C ARG A 152 -8.98 -16.61 -15.09
N GLU A 153 -8.03 -17.00 -14.25
CA GLU A 153 -7.46 -18.36 -14.20
C GLU A 153 -7.80 -19.13 -12.92
N ALA A 154 -8.38 -18.50 -11.90
CA ALA A 154 -8.67 -19.12 -10.61
C ALA A 154 -9.61 -20.34 -10.73
N ALA A 155 -10.47 -20.36 -11.76
CA ALA A 155 -11.38 -21.48 -12.05
C ALA A 155 -10.74 -22.57 -12.95
N ASN A 156 -9.48 -22.42 -13.35
CA ASN A 156 -8.81 -23.36 -14.22
C ASN A 156 -8.53 -24.70 -13.50
N PRO A 157 -9.07 -25.83 -14.00
CA PRO A 157 -8.88 -27.14 -13.36
C PRO A 157 -7.41 -27.59 -13.34
N ASP A 158 -6.61 -27.16 -14.31
CA ASP A 158 -5.20 -27.54 -14.42
C ASP A 158 -4.30 -26.83 -13.39
N LYS A 159 -4.86 -25.84 -12.67
CA LYS A 159 -4.14 -25.01 -11.71
C LYS A 159 -2.92 -24.30 -12.33
N ILE A 160 -3.07 -23.81 -13.56
CA ILE A 160 -1.99 -23.14 -14.30
C ILE A 160 -2.45 -21.76 -14.76
N LEU A 161 -1.68 -20.71 -14.45
CA LEU A 161 -1.89 -19.41 -15.05
C LEU A 161 -1.20 -19.42 -16.41
N ARG A 162 -1.99 -19.23 -17.49
CA ARG A 162 -1.51 -19.44 -18.86
C ARG A 162 -1.11 -18.16 -19.57
N MET A 163 -0.03 -18.23 -20.35
CA MET A 163 0.47 -17.16 -21.21
C MET A 163 -0.58 -16.72 -22.23
N LYS A 164 -1.35 -17.68 -22.77
CA LYS A 164 -2.43 -17.41 -23.72
C LYS A 164 -3.47 -16.44 -23.14
N THR A 165 -3.88 -16.64 -21.90
CA THR A 165 -4.87 -15.78 -21.22
C THR A 165 -4.31 -14.39 -20.94
N TYR A 166 -3.04 -14.31 -20.56
CA TYR A 166 -2.34 -13.06 -20.36
C TYR A 166 -2.22 -12.24 -21.67
N GLN A 167 -1.83 -12.89 -22.77
CA GLN A 167 -1.75 -12.26 -24.09
C GLN A 167 -3.13 -11.82 -24.61
N ALA A 168 -4.15 -12.66 -24.45
CA ALA A 168 -5.52 -12.31 -24.84
C ALA A 168 -6.06 -11.10 -24.06
N ALA A 169 -5.58 -10.87 -22.84
CA ALA A 169 -5.89 -9.69 -22.03
C ALA A 169 -5.06 -8.44 -22.40
N GLY A 170 -4.18 -8.51 -23.40
CA GLY A 170 -3.31 -7.39 -23.78
C GLY A 170 -2.10 -7.20 -22.85
N GLY A 171 -1.67 -8.25 -22.16
CA GLY A 171 -0.57 -8.22 -21.20
C GLY A 171 -0.87 -7.33 -19.98
N ALA A 172 0.18 -6.91 -19.26
CA ALA A 172 0.04 -6.14 -18.03
C ALA A 172 -0.64 -4.78 -18.25
N ALA A 173 -0.48 -4.16 -19.43
CA ALA A 173 -1.15 -2.91 -19.78
C ALA A 173 -2.66 -3.10 -19.95
N GLY A 174 -3.07 -4.13 -20.70
CA GLY A 174 -4.49 -4.40 -20.92
C GLY A 174 -5.20 -4.89 -19.64
N LEU A 175 -4.52 -5.65 -18.77
CA LEU A 175 -5.06 -6.02 -17.45
C LEU A 175 -5.29 -4.80 -16.56
N LEU A 176 -4.36 -3.84 -16.55
CA LEU A 176 -4.52 -2.59 -15.82
C LEU A 176 -5.65 -1.74 -16.40
N GLU A 177 -5.73 -1.62 -17.73
CA GLU A 177 -6.80 -0.87 -18.39
C GLU A 177 -8.17 -1.45 -18.03
N ASN A 178 -8.29 -2.78 -18.04
CA ASN A 178 -9.51 -3.47 -17.64
C ASN A 178 -9.89 -3.16 -16.19
N TYR A 179 -8.92 -3.21 -15.27
CA TYR A 179 -9.15 -2.85 -13.86
C TYR A 179 -9.64 -1.41 -13.71
N ILE A 180 -8.99 -0.44 -14.36
CA ILE A 180 -9.38 0.98 -14.32
C ILE A 180 -10.80 1.14 -14.88
N ARG A 181 -11.09 0.53 -16.03
CA ARG A 181 -12.41 0.58 -16.67
C ARG A 181 -13.51 0.05 -15.74
N ASN A 182 -13.30 -1.12 -15.16
CA ASN A 182 -14.28 -1.75 -14.25
C ASN A 182 -14.46 -0.93 -12.97
N THR A 183 -13.37 -0.40 -12.42
CA THR A 183 -13.40 0.47 -11.24
C THR A 183 -14.22 1.73 -11.51
N LEU A 184 -13.99 2.40 -12.65
CA LEU A 184 -14.71 3.61 -13.05
C LEU A 184 -16.21 3.34 -13.30
N GLN A 185 -16.56 2.21 -13.91
CA GLN A 185 -17.95 1.83 -14.10
C GLN A 185 -18.67 1.61 -12.76
N GLY A 186 -18.03 0.95 -11.79
CA GLY A 186 -18.59 0.76 -10.44
C GLY A 186 -18.86 2.06 -9.70
N PHE A 187 -18.07 3.12 -9.94
CA PHE A 187 -18.34 4.46 -9.41
C PHE A 187 -19.53 5.14 -10.12
N SER A 188 -19.68 4.96 -11.44
CA SER A 188 -20.82 5.52 -12.19
C SER A 188 -22.17 4.94 -11.72
N GLU A 189 -22.20 3.64 -11.39
CA GLU A 189 -23.40 2.98 -10.87
C GLU A 189 -23.73 3.40 -9.42
N LYS A 190 -22.72 3.53 -8.55
CA LYS A 190 -22.94 4.01 -7.16
C LYS A 190 -23.30 5.49 -7.09
N THR A 191 -22.79 6.32 -8.01
CA THR A 191 -23.12 7.76 -8.05
C THR A 191 -24.57 8.01 -8.50
N LYS A 192 -25.16 7.12 -9.31
CA LYS A 192 -26.59 7.19 -9.67
C LYS A 192 -27.53 6.95 -8.48
N CYS A 193 -27.08 6.29 -7.42
CA CYS A 193 -27.89 6.00 -6.23
C CYS A 193 -28.01 7.21 -5.27
N TRP A 194 -27.20 8.25 -5.45
CA TRP A 194 -27.18 9.46 -4.61
C TRP A 194 -27.86 10.69 -5.25
N LEU A 195 -28.52 10.55 -6.39
CA LEU A 195 -29.33 11.62 -6.98
C LEU A 195 -30.76 11.54 -6.43
N PRO A 196 -31.24 12.52 -5.63
CA PRO A 196 -32.65 12.59 -5.30
C PRO A 196 -33.45 12.80 -6.60
N ALA A 197 -34.59 12.12 -6.71
CA ALA A 197 -35.49 12.25 -7.85
C ALA A 197 -35.83 13.75 -8.09
N PRO A 198 -35.88 14.22 -9.34
CA PRO A 198 -36.24 15.60 -9.63
C PRO A 198 -37.66 15.84 -9.11
N SER A 199 -37.78 16.74 -8.13
CA SER A 199 -39.06 17.25 -7.65
C SER A 199 -39.80 17.88 -8.82
N THR A 200 -40.85 17.21 -9.28
CA THR A 200 -41.79 17.73 -10.25
C THR A 200 -42.51 18.94 -9.63
N ILE A 201 -42.38 20.11 -10.26
CA ILE A 201 -43.27 21.25 -10.07
C ILE A 201 -44.34 21.15 -11.14
#